data_AF-A0A958QTE5-F1
#
_entry.id   AF-A0A958QTE5-F1
#
_cell.length_a   1.000
_cell.length_b   1.000
_cell.length_c   1.000
_cell.angle_alpha   90.00
_cell.angle_beta   90.00
_cell.angle_gamma   90.00
#
_symmetry.space_group_name_H-M   'P 1'
#
loop_
_entity.id
_entity.type
_entity.pdbx_description
1 polymer ?
#
loop_
_entity_poly.entity_id
_entity_poly.type
_entity_poly.pdbx_seq_one_letter_code
_entity_poly.pdbx_strand_id
1 'polypeptide(L)' 'MALNVKLWGVRGSLPTPLKPKDIEARIKSLLIDFSKSGKDVDTFLNSLAHYNFGGFGGNTACVEVNSD' A
#
# COMPACT_ATOMS: atom_id res chain seq x y z
N MET A 1 26.29 8.54 -7.83
CA MET A 1 25.06 8.75 -7.06
C MET A 1 24.01 9.33 -7.97
N ALA A 2 23.09 8.48 -8.41
CA ALA A 2 21.88 8.92 -9.10
C ALA A 2 20.72 8.75 -8.12
N LEU A 3 19.90 9.79 -7.99
CA LEU A 3 18.68 9.76 -7.20
C LEU A 3 17.50 9.57 -8.16
N ASN A 4 16.79 8.45 -8.04
CA ASN A 4 15.59 8.18 -8.81
C ASN A 4 14.36 8.33 -7.92
N VAL A 5 13.48 9.27 -8.28
CA VAL A 5 12.25 9.54 -7.54
C VAL A 5 11.05 9.24 -8.43
N LYS A 6 10.24 8.26 -8.05
CA LYS A 6 8.99 7.90 -8.73
C LYS A 6 7.80 8.40 -7.93
N LEU A 7 7.00 9.26 -8.55
CA LEU A 7 5.79 9.82 -7.96
C LEU A 7 4.58 8.96 -8.35
N TRP A 8 4.08 8.16 -7.42
CA TRP A 8 2.89 7.31 -7.61
C TRP A 8 1.57 8.10 -7.45
N GLY A 9 1.62 9.28 -6.83
CA GLY A 9 0.48 10.21 -6.73
C GLY A 9 0.86 11.52 -6.05
N VAL A 10 0.65 12.64 -6.75
CA VAL A 10 0.91 14.01 -6.26
C VAL A 10 -0.39 14.81 -6.12
N ARG A 11 -0.44 15.65 -5.07
CA ARG A 11 -1.57 16.55 -4.77
C ARG A 11 -1.97 17.34 -6.03
N GLY A 12 -3.21 17.13 -6.50
CA GLY A 12 -3.78 17.76 -7.70
C GLY A 12 -4.16 16.81 -8.85
N SER A 13 -3.75 15.54 -8.81
CA SER A 13 -3.89 14.63 -9.96
C SER A 13 -5.05 13.64 -9.88
N LEU A 14 -5.55 13.30 -8.68
CA LEU A 14 -6.62 12.32 -8.51
C LEU A 14 -7.43 12.57 -7.21
N PRO A 15 -8.57 13.29 -7.26
CA PRO A 15 -9.54 13.24 -6.19
C PRO A 15 -10.37 11.99 -6.43
N THR A 16 -9.84 10.82 -6.10
CA THR A 16 -10.71 9.64 -6.06
C THR A 16 -10.39 8.85 -4.82
N PRO A 17 -11.15 9.03 -3.73
CA PRO A 17 -11.13 8.05 -2.65
C PRO A 17 -11.27 6.66 -3.26
N LEU A 18 -10.47 5.70 -2.78
CA LEU A 18 -10.58 4.30 -3.17
C LEU A 18 -12.06 3.89 -3.11
N LYS A 19 -12.60 3.33 -4.19
CA LYS A 19 -13.99 2.89 -4.16
C LYS A 19 -14.11 1.81 -3.08
N PRO A 20 -15.23 1.74 -2.34
CA PRO A 20 -15.42 0.70 -1.33
C PRO A 20 -15.11 -0.72 -1.84
N LYS A 21 -15.43 -1.00 -3.11
CA LYS A 21 -15.13 -2.27 -3.79
C LYS A 21 -13.62 -2.57 -3.91
N ASP A 22 -12.80 -1.55 -4.16
CA ASP A 22 -11.34 -1.71 -4.30
C ASP A 22 -10.70 -1.99 -2.93
N ILE A 23 -11.23 -1.35 -1.88
CA ILE A 23 -10.86 -1.63 -0.49
C ILE A 23 -11.24 -3.07 -0.12
N GLU A 24 -12.46 -3.48 -0.45
CA GLU A 24 -12.95 -4.84 -0.18
C GLU A 24 -12.10 -5.90 -0.89
N ALA A 25 -11.75 -5.68 -2.16
CA ALA A 25 -10.89 -6.60 -2.91
C ALA A 25 -9.50 -6.73 -2.27
N ARG A 26 -8.89 -5.62 -1.83
CA ARG A 26 -7.60 -5.63 -1.12
C ARG A 26 -7.67 -6.36 0.21
N ILE A 27 -8.72 -6.12 0.99
CA ILE A 27 -8.89 -6.81 2.28
C ILE A 27 -9.04 -8.32 2.05
N LYS A 28 -9.84 -8.73 1.05
CA LYS A 28 -9.97 -10.16 0.70
C LYS A 28 -8.63 -10.79 0.32
N SER A 29 -7.81 -10.12 -0.50
CA SER A 29 -6.50 -10.67 -0.86
C SER A 29 -5.60 -10.81 0.37
N LEU A 30 -5.57 -9.81 1.26
CA LEU A 30 -4.79 -9.87 2.50
C LEU A 30 -5.24 -11.01 3.43
N LEU A 31 -6.54 -11.27 3.54
CA LEU A 31 -7.07 -12.37 4.33
C LEU A 31 -6.70 -13.74 3.75
N ILE A 32 -6.68 -13.88 2.43
CA ILE A 32 -6.23 -15.10 1.74
C ILE A 32 -4.74 -15.33 2.01
N ASP A 33 -3.92 -14.28 1.91
CA ASP A 33 -2.49 -14.37 2.15
C ASP A 33 -2.18 -14.65 3.63
N PHE A 34 -2.93 -14.04 4.54
CA PHE A 34 -2.85 -14.32 5.97
C PHE A 34 -3.14 -15.80 6.26
N SER A 35 -4.25 -16.33 5.72
CA SER A 35 -4.65 -17.73 5.87
C SER A 35 -3.57 -18.71 5.39
N LYS A 36 -2.86 -18.37 4.31
CA LYS A 36 -1.74 -19.18 3.78
C LYS A 36 -0.44 -19.02 4.57
N SER A 37 -0.27 -17.93 5.31
CA SER A 37 0.99 -17.59 5.96
C SER A 37 1.29 -18.46 7.20
N GLY A 38 0.25 -18.95 7.87
CA GLY A 38 0.39 -19.66 9.16
C GLY A 38 0.97 -18.81 10.29
N LYS A 39 1.06 -17.48 10.11
CA LYS A 39 1.59 -16.54 11.10
C LYS A 39 0.48 -16.04 12.03
N ASP A 40 0.84 -15.54 13.20
CA ASP A 40 -0.07 -14.70 13.98
C ASP A 40 -0.33 -13.36 13.27
N VAL A 41 -1.38 -12.67 13.70
CA VAL A 41 -1.86 -11.44 13.05
C VAL A 41 -0.80 -10.35 13.05
N ASP A 42 -0.13 -10.12 14.17
CA ASP A 42 0.84 -9.02 14.31
C ASP A 42 2.10 -9.29 13.49
N THR A 43 2.61 -10.52 13.50
CA THR A 43 3.75 -10.94 12.69
C THR A 43 3.43 -10.88 11.19
N PHE A 44 2.21 -11.23 10.79
CA PHE A 44 1.79 -11.08 9.40
C PHE A 44 1.75 -9.61 8.99
N LEU A 45 1.07 -8.76 9.77
CA LEU A 45 0.95 -7.32 9.48
C LEU A 45 2.31 -6.63 9.43
N ASN A 46 3.23 -6.97 10.34
CA ASN A 46 4.59 -6.42 10.35
C ASN A 46 5.44 -6.91 9.16
N SER A 47 5.09 -8.04 8.55
CA SER A 47 5.78 -8.55 7.35
C SER A 47 5.27 -7.94 6.04
N LEU A 48 4.12 -7.24 6.08
CA LEU A 48 3.59 -6.55 4.91
C LEU A 48 4.35 -5.25 4.67
N ALA A 49 4.54 -4.91 3.39
CA ALA A 49 4.94 -3.56 3.05
C ALA A 49 3.88 -2.56 3.54
N HIS A 50 4.31 -1.40 4.03
CA HIS A 50 3.44 -0.45 4.74
C HIS A 50 2.22 -0.02 3.91
N TYR A 51 2.37 0.02 2.59
CA TYR A 51 1.30 0.38 1.66
C TYR A 51 0.25 -0.72 1.47
N ASN A 52 0.54 -1.98 1.79
CA ASN A 52 -0.42 -3.08 1.62
C ASN A 52 -1.55 -3.01 2.65
N PHE A 53 -1.23 -2.69 3.91
CA PHE A 53 -2.23 -2.57 4.97
C PHE A 53 -2.85 -1.16 5.00
N GLY A 54 -2.02 -0.12 5.11
CA GLY A 54 -2.47 1.27 5.23
C GLY A 54 -3.08 1.82 3.95
N GLY A 55 -2.72 1.26 2.80
CA GLY A 55 -3.05 1.84 1.50
C GLY A 55 -2.36 3.17 1.26
N PHE A 56 -2.69 3.76 0.12
CA PHE A 56 -2.34 5.14 -0.19
C PHE A 56 -3.58 6.01 0.10
N GLY A 57 -3.50 6.83 1.15
CA GLY A 57 -4.56 7.80 1.43
C GLY A 57 -4.61 8.87 0.34
N GLY A 58 -5.80 9.35 -0.02
CA GLY A 58 -5.98 10.40 -1.05
C GLY A 58 -5.28 11.73 -0.72
N ASN A 59 -4.73 11.85 0.49
CA ASN A 59 -4.01 13.02 1.00
C ASN A 59 -2.50 12.77 1.22
N THR A 60 -2.01 11.55 0.98
CA THR A 60 -0.61 11.17 1.19
C THR A 60 0.11 11.20 -0.16
N ALA A 61 1.14 12.04 -0.28
CA ALA A 61 2.00 12.02 -1.47
C ALA A 61 2.71 10.66 -1.53
N CYS A 62 2.44 9.90 -2.58
CA CYS A 62 3.01 8.57 -2.75
C CYS A 62 4.26 8.71 -3.59
N VAL A 63 5.42 8.61 -2.96
CA VAL A 63 6.72 8.76 -3.61
C VAL A 63 7.60 7.57 -3.26
N GLU A 64 8.32 7.06 -4.26
CA GLU A 64 9.35 6.05 -4.12
C GLU A 64 10.69 6.70 -4.46
N VAL A 65 11.69 6.48 -3.62
CA VAL A 65 13.02 7.07 -3.78
C VAL A 65 14.04 5.95 -3.76
N ASN A 66 14.80 5.81 -4.83
CA ASN A 66 15.91 4.88 -4.98
C ASN A 66 17.21 5.69 -5.13
N SER A 67 18.28 5.26 -4.46
CA SER A 67 19.61 5.87 -4.55
C SER A 67 20.66 4.78 -4.64
N ASP A 68 21.51 4.86 -5.67
CA ASP A 68 22.73 4.04 -5.85
C ASP A 68 23.99 4.77 -5.34
#